data_AF-J3GFD5-F1
#
_entry.id   AF-J3GFD5-F1
#
_cell.length_a   1.000
_cell.length_b   1.000
_cell.length_c   1.000
_cell.angle_alpha   90.00
_cell.angle_beta   90.00
_cell.angle_gamma   90.00
#
_symmetry.space_group_name_H-M   'P 1'
#
loop_
_entity.id
_entity.type
_entity.pdbx_description
1 polymer ?
#
loop_
_entity_poly.entity_id
_entity_poly.type
_entity_poly.pdbx_seq_one_letter_code
_entity_poly.pdbx_strand_id
1 'polypeptide(L)'
;MKDIYLLIEHGMDQGEVYVLGWFDDEKRAKEVAEEKEWEVYRASLKTEHPWSNHKPLSPDQTKYRRFWIKEISRFDHVPAPSSPAVH
;
A
#
# COMPACT_ATOMS: atom_id res chain seq x y z
N MET A 1 -4.80 1.31 -21.94
CA MET A 1 -5.21 1.34 -20.52
C MET A 1 -4.11 2.04 -19.71
N LYS A 2 -4.46 2.81 -18.67
CA LYS A 2 -3.47 3.32 -17.70
C LYS A 2 -3.59 2.49 -16.43
N ASP A 3 -2.51 1.86 -16.02
CA ASP A 3 -2.45 1.14 -14.77
C ASP A 3 -2.50 2.13 -13.60
N ILE A 4 -3.17 1.74 -12.52
CA ILE A 4 -3.18 2.48 -11.26
C ILE A 4 -2.40 1.70 -10.22
N TYR A 5 -1.69 2.41 -9.38
CA TYR A 5 -0.83 1.85 -8.34
C TYR A 5 -1.47 2.13 -6.99
N LEU A 6 -2.00 1.09 -6.34
CA LEU A 6 -2.57 1.21 -5.00
C LEU A 6 -1.47 1.20 -3.96
N LEU A 7 -1.49 2.16 -3.04
CA LEU A 7 -0.70 2.14 -1.82
C LEU A 7 -1.49 1.42 -0.75
N ILE A 8 -0.89 0.37 -0.21
CA ILE A 8 -1.52 -0.52 0.75
C ILE A 8 -0.63 -0.62 1.99
N GLU A 9 -1.24 -0.58 3.17
CA GLU A 9 -0.61 -0.84 4.45
C GLU A 9 -1.02 -2.23 4.95
N HIS A 10 -0.04 -3.04 5.36
CA HIS A 10 -0.26 -4.24 6.16
C HIS A 10 -0.24 -3.87 7.63
N GLY A 11 -1.37 -4.11 8.30
CA GLY A 11 -1.50 -3.95 9.74
C GLY A 11 -0.54 -4.86 10.51
N MET A 12 -0.16 -4.43 11.71
CA MET A 12 0.72 -5.21 12.58
C MET A 12 0.04 -6.46 13.16
N ASP A 13 -1.30 -6.50 13.18
CA ASP A 13 -2.09 -7.62 13.69
C ASP A 13 -2.89 -8.31 12.57
N GLN A 14 -2.80 -9.65 12.55
CA GLN A 14 -3.69 -10.61 11.88
C GLN A 14 -4.27 -10.24 10.50
N GLY A 15 -3.41 -9.92 9.53
CA GLY A 15 -3.79 -9.94 8.10
C GLY A 15 -4.72 -8.81 7.66
N GLU A 16 -4.82 -7.75 8.45
CA GLU A 16 -5.52 -6.53 8.05
C GLU A 16 -4.75 -5.79 6.96
N VAL A 17 -5.47 -5.38 5.92
CA VAL A 17 -4.91 -4.72 4.74
C VAL A 17 -5.70 -3.46 4.48
N TYR A 18 -5.05 -2.30 4.56
CA TYR A 18 -5.67 -0.99 4.39
C TYR A 18 -5.20 -0.35 3.08
N VAL A 19 -6.13 0.07 2.23
CA VAL A 19 -5.79 0.88 1.05
C VAL A 19 -5.70 2.34 1.49
N LEU A 20 -4.51 2.91 1.43
CA LEU A 20 -4.25 4.29 1.82
C LEU A 20 -4.47 5.30 0.70
N GLY A 21 -4.36 4.86 -0.55
CA GLY A 21 -4.55 5.71 -1.72
C GLY A 21 -4.18 5.03 -3.02
N TRP A 22 -4.26 5.79 -4.11
CA TRP A 22 -3.89 5.33 -5.45
C TRP A 22 -3.09 6.40 -6.18
N PHE A 23 -2.23 5.95 -7.10
CA PHE A 23 -1.35 6.78 -7.91
C PHE A 23 -1.46 6.36 -9.38
N ASP A 24 -1.20 7.30 -10.28
CA ASP A 24 -1.10 7.07 -11.73
C ASP A 24 0.35 6.85 -12.20
N ASP A 25 1.34 7.06 -11.31
CA ASP A 25 2.77 6.87 -11.56
C ASP A 25 3.35 5.89 -10.52
N GLU A 26 3.96 4.80 -11.01
CA GLU A 26 4.60 3.78 -10.18
C GLU A 26 5.75 4.34 -9.33
N LYS A 27 6.56 5.22 -9.93
CA LYS A 27 7.73 5.80 -9.27
C LYS A 27 7.28 6.64 -8.08
N ARG A 28 6.25 7.46 -8.28
CA ARG A 28 5.66 8.28 -7.23
C ARG A 28 5.04 7.42 -6.13
N ALA A 29 4.35 6.33 -6.50
CA ALA A 29 3.78 5.39 -5.53
C ALA A 29 4.89 4.76 -4.66
N LYS A 30 5.99 4.34 -5.27
CA LYS A 30 7.16 3.76 -4.58
C LYS A 30 7.82 4.76 -3.62
N GLU A 31 8.03 6.00 -4.07
CA GLU A 31 8.60 7.08 -3.24
C GLU A 31 7.74 7.34 -2.00
N VAL A 32 6.42 7.42 -2.16
CA VAL A 32 5.50 7.62 -1.02
C VAL A 32 5.48 6.42 -0.08
N ALA A 33 5.51 5.19 -0.61
CA ALA A 33 5.59 3.99 0.22
C ALA A 33 6.86 3.98 1.09
N GLU A 34 8.00 4.35 0.50
CA GLU A 34 9.27 4.45 1.25
C GLU A 34 9.24 5.58 2.29
N GLU A 35 8.70 6.74 1.95
CA GLU A 35 8.54 7.84 2.90
C GLU A 35 7.68 7.41 4.11
N LYS A 36 6.60 6.67 3.87
CA LYS A 36 5.71 6.14 4.92
C LYS A 36 6.43 5.14 5.83
N GLU A 37 7.27 4.25 5.29
CA GLU A 37 8.12 3.37 6.10
C GLU A 37 9.03 4.18 7.04
N TRP A 38 9.68 5.22 6.51
CA TRP A 38 10.55 6.08 7.30
C TRP A 38 9.78 6.93 8.33
N GLU A 39 8.55 7.35 8.04
CA GLU A 39 7.67 8.00 9.02
C GLU A 39 7.34 7.07 10.19
N VAL A 40 6.91 5.84 9.90
CA VAL A 40 6.57 4.84 10.92
C VAL A 40 7.79 4.45 11.75
N TYR A 41 8.95 4.26 11.11
CA TYR A 41 10.20 4.01 11.82
C TYR A 41 10.56 5.18 12.75
N ARG A 42 10.50 6.42 12.27
CA ARG A 42 10.76 7.60 13.11
C ARG A 42 9.75 7.76 14.24
N ALA A 43 8.49 7.40 14.03
CA ALA A 43 7.46 7.42 15.07
C ALA A 43 7.69 6.34 16.14
N SER A 44 8.05 5.12 15.73
CA SER A 44 8.40 4.03 16.65
C SER A 44 9.66 4.34 17.47
N LEU A 45 10.67 5.00 16.90
CA LEU A 45 11.85 5.45 17.66
C LEU A 45 11.53 6.47 18.75
N LYS A 46 10.51 7.32 18.55
CA LYS A 46 10.07 8.32 19.52
C LYS A 46 9.18 7.73 20.63
N THR A 47 8.61 6.55 20.38
CA THR A 47 7.74 5.88 21.33
C THR A 47 8.62 5.02 22.22
N GLU A 48 8.77 5.39 23.50
CA GLU A 48 9.38 4.48 24.47
C GLU A 48 8.54 3.19 24.48
N HIS A 49 9.13 2.06 24.10
CA HIS A 49 8.47 0.76 24.13
C HIS A 49 8.74 0.10 25.48
N PRO A 50 7.84 0.22 26.47
CA PRO A 50 8.08 -0.29 27.83
C PRO A 50 8.19 -1.83 27.88
N TRP A 51 7.77 -2.55 26.85
CA TRP A 51 7.70 -4.02 26.83
C TRP A 51 8.69 -4.68 25.88
N SER A 52 9.51 -3.92 25.15
CA SER A 52 10.50 -4.46 24.22
C SER A 52 11.77 -3.61 24.24
N ASN A 53 12.86 -4.19 24.74
CA ASN A 53 14.20 -3.60 24.64
C ASN A 53 14.76 -3.64 23.20
N HIS A 54 14.05 -4.24 22.24
CA HIS A 54 14.47 -4.24 20.86
C HIS A 54 14.12 -2.91 20.21
N LYS A 55 15.16 -2.16 19.83
CA LYS A 55 15.02 -1.00 18.95
C LYS A 55 14.35 -1.47 17.64
N PRO A 56 13.38 -0.71 17.10
CA PRO A 56 12.84 -1.00 15.79
C PRO A 56 13.99 -1.02 14.77
N LEU A 57 13.95 -1.97 13.83
CA LEU A 57 14.89 -2.00 12.71
C LEU A 57 14.50 -0.93 11.71
N SER A 58 15.49 -0.26 11.13
CA SER A 58 15.26 0.72 10.09
C SER A 58 14.80 0.05 8.78
N PRO A 59 14.04 0.76 7.92
CA PRO A 59 13.53 0.20 6.66
C PRO A 59 14.60 -0.36 5.71
N ASP A 60 15.85 0.11 5.82
CA ASP A 60 17.02 -0.40 5.07
C ASP A 60 17.61 -1.70 5.65
N GLN A 61 17.36 -2.00 6.93
CA GLN A 61 17.90 -3.17 7.62
C GLN A 61 16.95 -4.37 7.64
N THR A 62 15.69 -4.20 7.22
CA THR A 62 14.68 -5.25 7.22
C THR A 62 14.13 -5.51 5.81
N LYS A 63 13.83 -6.78 5.52
CA LYS A 63 13.09 -7.16 4.30
C LYS A 63 11.58 -7.03 4.48
N TYR A 64 11.11 -6.85 5.70
CA TYR A 64 9.70 -6.70 6.01
C TYR A 64 9.25 -5.26 5.75
N ARG A 65 8.35 -5.07 4.79
CA ARG A 65 7.72 -3.78 4.49
C ARG A 65 6.26 -3.80 4.92
N ARG A 66 5.84 -2.76 5.61
CA ARG A 66 4.45 -2.48 5.99
C ARG A 66 3.67 -1.90 4.82
N PHE A 67 4.32 -1.08 4.00
CA PHE A 67 3.72 -0.43 2.84
C PHE A 67 4.13 -1.13 1.54
N TRP A 68 3.15 -1.46 0.72
CA TRP A 68 3.34 -2.14 -0.56
C TRP A 68 2.50 -1.49 -1.65
N ILE A 69 3.00 -1.60 -2.87
CA ILE A 69 2.32 -1.10 -4.06
C ILE A 69 1.74 -2.27 -4.82
N LYS A 70 0.45 -2.19 -5.14
CA LYS A 70 -0.23 -3.14 -6.01
C LYS A 70 -0.66 -2.45 -7.29
N GLU A 71 -0.11 -2.90 -8.40
CA GLU A 71 -0.53 -2.49 -9.74
C GLU A 71 -1.90 -3.12 -10.07
N ILE A 72 -2.82 -2.29 -10.57
CA ILE A 72 -4.14 -2.71 -11.04
C ILE A 72 -4.35 -2.11 -12.42
N SER A 73 -4.59 -2.99 -13.39
CA SER A 73 -4.96 -2.55 -14.73
C SER A 73 -6.41 -2.09 -14.75
N ARG A 74 -6.66 -0.89 -15.27
CA ARG A 74 -8.03 -0.41 -15.50
C ARG A 74 -8.60 -1.19 -16.69
N PHE A 75 -9.58 -2.06 -16.43
CA PHE A 75 -10.37 -2.67 -17.50
C PHE A 75 -10.99 -1.57 -18.37
N ASP A 76 -10.83 -1.68 -19.69
CA ASP A 76 -11.63 -0.90 -20.62
C ASP A 76 -13.09 -1.32 -20.41
N HIS A 77 -13.96 -0.33 -20.20
CA HIS A 77 -15.39 -0.53 -20.03
C HIS A 77 -15.92 -1.36 -21.20
N VAL A 78 -16.11 -2.67 -21.00
CA VAL A 78 -16.80 -3.52 -21.97
C VAL A 78 -18.26 -3.08 -21.90
N PRO A 79 -18.83 -2.48 -22.96
CA PRO A 79 -20.24 -2.12 -22.96
C PRO A 79 -21.03 -3.40 -22.66
N ALA A 80 -21.89 -3.35 -21.64
CA ALA A 80 -22.75 -4.46 -21.31
C ALA A 80 -23.55 -4.84 -22.57
N PRO A 81 -23.63 -6.13 -22.93
CA PRO A 81 -24.39 -6.54 -24.10
C PRO A 81 -25.84 -6.10 -23.88
N SER A 82 -26.29 -5.14 -24.68
CA SER A 82 -27.70 -4.77 -24.75
C SER A 82 -28.45 -5.99 -25.27
N SER A 83 -29.04 -6.77 -24.37
CA SER A 83 -29.94 -7.85 -24.76
C SER A 83 -31.12 -7.20 -25.48
N PRO A 84 -31.41 -7.55 -26.75
CA PRO A 84 -32.64 -7.10 -27.38
C PRO A 84 -33.79 -7.68 -26.56
N ALA A 85 -34.58 -6.81 -25.95
CA ALA A 85 -35.82 -7.21 -25.29
C ALA A 85 -36.68 -7.94 -26.33
N VAL A 86 -36.89 -9.24 -26.11
CA VAL A 86 -37.78 -10.04 -26.96
C VAL A 86 -39.19 -9.51 -26.73
N HIS A 87 -39.78 -9.02 -27.81
CA HIS A 87 -41.05 -8.30 -27.84
C HIS A 87 -42.22 -9.23 -28.19
#